data_AF-A0A1Q4C1P8-F1
#
_entry.id   AF-A0A1Q4C1P8-F1
#
_cell.length_a   1.000
_cell.length_b   1.000
_cell.length_c   1.000
_cell.angle_alpha   90.00
_cell.angle_beta   90.00
_cell.angle_gamma   90.00
#
_symmetry.space_group_name_H-M   'P 1'
#
loop_
_entity.id
_entity.type
_entity.pdbx_description
1 polymer ?
#
loop_
_entity_poly.entity_id
_entity_poly.type
_entity_poly.pdbx_seq_one_letter_code
_entity_poly.pdbx_strand_id
1 'polypeptide(L)'
;MTISATSDVQIDNAEVRVTEWRLEPGSATGHHRHEMDYVIVPVTNSDMTIVAPDGTRSIAQLRVGKSYFRKAGVEHDVLNETGETIVFLEVELKA
;
A
#
# COMPACT_ATOMS: atom_id res chain seq x y z
N MET A 1 -12.78 3.68 16.08
CA MET A 1 -11.40 3.20 16.22
C MET A 1 -11.01 2.63 14.89
N THR A 2 -9.98 3.17 14.25
CA THR A 2 -9.49 2.66 12.96
C THR A 2 -8.75 1.35 13.23
N ILE A 3 -9.03 0.32 12.43
CA ILE A 3 -8.32 -0.96 12.51
C ILE A 3 -6.95 -0.76 11.85
N SER A 4 -5.87 -1.30 12.40
CA SER A 4 -4.57 -1.22 11.74
C SER A 4 -4.51 -2.20 10.57
N ALA A 5 -3.91 -1.78 9.46
CA ALA A 5 -3.49 -2.69 8.40
C ALA A 5 -2.51 -3.73 8.96
N THR A 6 -2.48 -4.90 8.33
CA THR A 6 -1.49 -5.95 8.64
C THR A 6 -0.48 -6.03 7.52
N SER A 7 0.79 -6.25 7.88
CA SER A 7 1.89 -6.45 6.96
C SER A 7 2.64 -7.74 7.25
N ASP A 8 3.00 -8.46 6.19
CA ASP A 8 3.83 -9.67 6.25
C ASP A 8 5.03 -9.50 5.31
N VAL A 9 6.24 -9.48 5.88
CA VAL A 9 7.47 -9.35 5.09
C VAL A 9 7.85 -10.73 4.56
N GLN A 10 7.53 -10.97 3.30
CA GLN A 10 7.75 -12.26 2.64
C GLN A 10 9.20 -12.45 2.18
N ILE A 11 9.86 -11.36 1.78
CA ILE A 11 11.26 -11.35 1.34
C ILE A 11 11.93 -10.10 1.91
N ASP A 12 13.12 -10.25 2.48
CA ASP A 12 14.01 -9.13 2.80
C ASP A 12 15.46 -9.60 2.55
N ASN A 13 16.06 -9.13 1.46
CA ASN A 13 17.43 -9.49 1.08
C ASN A 13 18.25 -8.24 0.71
N ALA A 14 19.41 -8.40 0.09
CA ALA A 14 20.28 -7.27 -0.28
C ALA A 14 19.66 -6.36 -1.35
N GLU A 15 18.81 -6.88 -2.22
CA GLU A 15 18.30 -6.19 -3.41
C GLU A 15 16.89 -5.61 -3.19
N VAL A 16 16.05 -6.33 -2.43
CA VAL A 16 14.63 -6.00 -2.31
C VAL A 16 14.06 -6.31 -0.93
N ARG A 17 12.98 -5.61 -0.57
CA ARG A 17 11.99 -6.05 0.42
C ARG A 17 10.66 -6.25 -0.28
N VAL A 18 9.99 -7.38 0.00
CA VAL A 18 8.64 -7.66 -0.46
C VAL A 18 7.73 -7.84 0.74
N THR A 19 6.73 -6.96 0.83
CA THR A 19 5.75 -6.95 1.91
C THR A 19 4.37 -7.20 1.33
N GLU A 20 3.63 -8.19 1.83
CA GLU A 20 2.19 -8.28 1.63
C GLU A 20 1.49 -7.34 2.61
N TRP A 21 0.68 -6.44 2.07
CA TRP A 21 -0.22 -5.61 2.84
C TRP A 21 -1.64 -6.13 2.73
N ARG A 22 -2.31 -6.24 3.87
CA ARG A 22 -3.72 -6.60 3.98
C ARG A 22 -4.46 -5.58 4.83
N LEU A 23 -5.43 -4.94 4.19
CA LEU A 23 -6.31 -3.95 4.81
C LEU A 23 -7.73 -4.51 4.86
N GLU A 24 -8.19 -4.87 6.05
CA GLU A 24 -9.60 -5.20 6.29
C GLU A 24 -10.51 -3.96 6.13
N PRO A 25 -11.82 -4.13 5.90
CA PRO A 25 -12.76 -3.01 5.84
C PRO A 25 -12.64 -2.07 7.05
N GLY A 26 -12.47 -0.77 6.78
CA GLY A 26 -12.28 0.26 7.79
C GLY A 26 -10.87 0.35 8.39
N SER A 27 -9.90 -0.39 7.86
CA SER A 27 -8.51 -0.31 8.31
C SER A 27 -7.69 0.76 7.59
N ALA A 28 -6.57 1.14 8.19
CA ALA A 28 -5.60 2.07 7.63
C ALA A 28 -4.17 1.64 7.94
N THR A 29 -3.22 2.00 7.07
CA THR A 29 -1.78 1.82 7.33
C THR A 29 -1.27 2.77 8.41
N GLY A 30 -1.94 3.91 8.59
CA GLY A 30 -1.36 5.07 9.26
C GLY A 30 -0.49 5.87 8.29
N HIS A 31 -0.26 7.13 8.62
CA HIS A 31 0.59 8.02 7.83
C HIS A 31 2.03 7.52 7.83
N HIS A 32 2.61 7.40 6.64
CA HIS A 32 3.98 6.93 6.43
C HIS A 32 4.62 7.59 5.21
N ARG A 33 5.96 7.51 5.17
CA ARG A 33 6.79 7.93 4.05
C ARG A 33 7.53 6.73 3.49
N HIS A 34 7.51 6.59 2.17
CA HIS A 34 8.29 5.59 1.44
C HIS A 34 9.75 6.05 1.31
N GLU A 35 10.69 5.27 1.82
CA GLU A 35 12.13 5.57 1.75
C GLU A 35 12.81 5.03 0.49
N MET A 36 12.15 4.09 -0.20
CA MET A 36 12.68 3.39 -1.38
C MET A 36 11.77 3.61 -2.60
N ASP A 37 12.34 3.44 -3.79
CA ASP A 37 11.56 3.24 -5.00
C ASP A 37 10.83 1.90 -4.89
N TYR A 38 9.57 1.81 -5.33
CA TYR A 38 8.78 0.60 -5.13
C TYR A 38 7.80 0.31 -6.25
N VAL A 39 7.41 -0.96 -6.34
CA VAL A 39 6.36 -1.47 -7.22
C VAL A 39 5.22 -2.01 -6.37
N ILE A 40 3.99 -1.61 -6.68
CA ILE A 40 2.78 -2.22 -6.12
C ILE A 40 2.27 -3.27 -7.10
N VAL A 41 1.95 -4.46 -6.59
CA VAL A 41 1.30 -5.55 -7.33
C VAL A 41 -0.03 -5.88 -6.66
N PRO A 42 -1.17 -5.43 -7.21
CA PRO A 42 -2.47 -5.72 -6.63
C PRO A 42 -2.82 -7.21 -6.72
N VAL A 43 -3.30 -7.76 -5.61
CA VAL A 43 -3.78 -9.14 -5.51
C VAL A 43 -5.31 -9.19 -5.49
N THR A 44 -5.97 -8.11 -5.05
CA THR A 44 -7.42 -7.91 -5.20
C THR A 44 -7.76 -6.70 -6.10
N ASN A 45 -8.96 -6.71 -6.69
CA ASN A 45 -9.52 -5.51 -7.32
C ASN A 45 -10.16 -4.68 -6.22
N SER A 46 -9.82 -3.40 -6.13
CA SER A 46 -10.46 -2.50 -5.16
C SER A 46 -10.24 -1.03 -5.51
N ASP A 47 -10.99 -0.18 -4.84
CA ASP A 47 -10.83 1.27 -4.84
C ASP A 47 -10.19 1.67 -3.50
N MET A 48 -8.88 1.91 -3.53
CA MET A 48 -8.07 2.17 -2.35
C MET A 48 -8.00 3.68 -2.07
N THR A 49 -8.41 4.11 -0.88
CA THR A 49 -8.35 5.53 -0.50
C THR A 49 -6.93 5.90 -0.10
N ILE A 50 -6.44 7.01 -0.64
CA ILE A 50 -5.15 7.61 -0.29
C ILE A 50 -5.41 9.00 0.30
N VAL A 51 -4.85 9.26 1.48
CA VAL A 51 -4.85 10.57 2.14
C VAL A 51 -3.45 11.16 2.10
N ALA A 52 -3.29 12.28 1.39
CA ALA A 52 -2.04 13.02 1.30
C ALA A 52 -1.74 13.79 2.61
N PRO A 53 -0.51 14.30 2.81
CA PRO A 53 -0.13 15.00 4.04
C PRO A 53 -0.97 16.26 4.34
N ASP A 54 -1.50 16.91 3.29
CA ASP A 54 -2.39 18.07 3.40
C ASP A 54 -3.86 17.70 3.70
N GLY A 55 -4.15 16.41 3.81
CA GLY A 55 -5.49 15.86 4.01
C GLY A 55 -6.27 15.63 2.72
N THR A 56 -5.72 15.97 1.55
CA THR A 56 -6.37 15.72 0.25
C THR A 56 -6.59 14.21 0.06
N ARG A 57 -7.80 13.84 -0.35
CA ARG A 57 -8.20 12.45 -0.57
C ARG A 57 -8.28 12.11 -2.05
N SER A 58 -7.80 10.93 -2.42
CA SER A 58 -7.91 10.39 -3.77
C SER A 58 -8.16 8.88 -3.74
N ILE A 59 -8.61 8.33 -4.87
CA ILE A 59 -8.85 6.89 -5.03
C ILE A 59 -7.84 6.32 -6.02
N ALA A 60 -7.08 5.33 -5.58
CA ALA A 60 -6.27 4.49 -6.45
C ALA A 60 -7.06 3.24 -6.85
N GLN A 61 -7.28 3.08 -8.15
CA GLN A 61 -7.96 1.89 -8.70
C GLN A 61 -6.98 0.73 -8.80
N LEU A 62 -7.11 -0.23 -7.89
CA LEU A 62 -6.36 -1.47 -7.94
C LEU A 62 -7.02 -2.44 -8.91
N ARG A 63 -6.22 -3.04 -9.78
CA ARG A 63 -6.63 -4.09 -10.71
C ARG A 63 -5.66 -5.26 -10.58
N VAL A 64 -6.20 -6.46 -10.36
CA VAL A 64 -5.40 -7.67 -10.12
C VAL A 64 -4.32 -7.85 -11.19
N GLY A 65 -3.07 -7.99 -10.75
CA GLY A 65 -1.91 -8.20 -11.62
C GLY A 65 -1.51 -6.98 -12.47
N LYS A 66 -2.16 -5.82 -12.32
CA LYS A 66 -1.75 -4.57 -12.99
C LYS A 66 -0.83 -3.77 -12.08
N SER A 67 0.45 -4.12 -12.13
CA SER A 67 1.48 -3.46 -11.32
C SER A 67 1.72 -2.01 -11.73
N TYR A 68 2.16 -1.18 -10.79
CA TYR A 68 2.61 0.17 -11.07
C TYR A 68 3.78 0.57 -10.17
N PHE A 69 4.59 1.52 -10.66
CA PHE A 69 5.78 2.00 -9.98
C PHE A 69 5.52 3.35 -9.29
N ARG A 70 6.24 3.59 -8.18
CA ARG A 70 6.32 4.87 -7.48
C ARG A 70 7.75 5.14 -7.02
N LYS A 71 8.09 6.42 -6.95
CA LYS A 71 9.40 6.89 -6.46
C LYS A 71 9.42 6.95 -4.92
N ALA A 72 10.61 6.82 -4.35
CA ALA A 72 10.88 7.17 -2.98
C ALA A 72 10.42 8.61 -2.68
N GLY A 73 10.00 8.85 -1.43
CA GLY A 73 9.53 10.14 -0.95
C GLY A 73 8.01 10.33 -1.02
N VAL A 74 7.25 9.35 -1.50
CA VAL A 74 5.78 9.37 -1.39
C VAL A 74 5.39 9.33 0.10
N GLU A 75 4.54 10.27 0.51
CA GLU A 75 3.97 10.34 1.86
C GLU A 75 2.45 10.27 1.77
N HIS A 76 1.85 9.35 2.52
CA HIS A 76 0.39 9.18 2.57
C HIS A 76 -0.06 8.32 3.75
N ASP A 77 -1.37 8.30 4.00
CA ASP A 77 -2.05 7.20 4.68
C ASP A 77 -2.92 6.46 3.66
N VAL A 78 -2.92 5.13 3.73
CA VAL A 78 -3.71 4.27 2.86
C VAL A 78 -4.83 3.65 3.67
N LEU A 79 -6.07 3.86 3.23
CA LEU A 79 -7.27 3.42 3.92
C LEU A 79 -8.06 2.46 3.04
N ASN A 80 -8.71 1.50 3.68
CA ASN A 80 -9.76 0.71 3.07
C ASN A 80 -11.13 1.19 3.57
N GLU A 81 -11.80 2.01 2.76
CA GLU A 81 -13.17 2.47 3.01
C GLU A 81 -14.23 1.63 2.28
N THR A 82 -13.81 0.51 1.68
CA THR A 82 -14.70 -0.44 0.98
C THR A 82 -15.21 -1.53 1.92
N GLY A 83 -16.13 -2.36 1.41
CA GLY A 83 -16.68 -3.51 2.15
C GLY A 83 -15.88 -4.82 2.02
N GLU A 84 -14.79 -4.84 1.25
CA GLU A 84 -13.98 -6.04 1.01
C GLU A 84 -12.51 -5.81 1.37
N THR A 85 -11.79 -6.89 1.67
CA THR A 85 -10.37 -6.84 2.05
C THR A 85 -9.51 -6.43 0.85
N ILE A 86 -8.66 -5.42 1.03
CA ILE A 86 -7.66 -5.02 0.05
C ILE A 86 -6.38 -5.79 0.32
N VAL A 87 -5.81 -6.40 -0.72
CA VAL A 87 -4.51 -7.09 -0.65
C VAL A 87 -3.64 -6.66 -1.82
N PHE A 88 -2.40 -6.27 -1.51
CA PHE A 88 -1.38 -5.99 -2.50
C PHE A 88 0.00 -6.36 -1.97
N LEU A 89 0.92 -6.64 -2.89
CA LEU A 89 2.34 -6.74 -2.58
C LEU A 89 3.00 -5.40 -2.86
N GLU A 90 3.92 -5.00 -1.99
CA GLU A 90 4.80 -3.87 -2.16
C GLU A 90 6.23 -4.39 -2.26
N VAL A 91 6.88 -4.09 -3.39
CA VAL A 91 8.25 -4.52 -3.70
C VAL A 91 9.14 -3.28 -3.67
N GLU A 92 9.83 -3.07 -2.56
CA GLU A 92 10.75 -1.96 -2.34
C GLU A 92 12.15 -2.33 -2.83
N LEU A 93 12.76 -1.43 -3.60
CA LEU A 93 14.08 -1.62 -4.22
C LEU A 93 15.17 -0.99 -3.36
N LYS A 94 16.13 -1.80 -2.93
CA LYS A 94 17.30 -1.34 -2.17
C LYS A 94 18.40 -0.85 -3.11
N ALA A 95 19.24 0.02 -2.57
CA ALA A 95 20.41 0.57 -3.26
C ALA A 95 21.67 -0.23 -2.93
#